data_AF-A0A940L6W5-F1
#
_entry.id   AF-A0A940L6W5-F1
#
_cell.length_a   1.000
_cell.length_b   1.000
_cell.length_c   1.000
_cell.angle_alpha   90.00
_cell.angle_beta   90.00
_cell.angle_gamma   90.00
#
_symmetry.space_group_name_H-M   'P 1'
#
loop_
_entity.id
_entity.type
_entity.pdbx_description
1 polymer ?
#
loop_
_entity_poly.entity_id
_entity_poly.type
_entity_poly.pdbx_seq_one_letter_code
_entity_poly.pdbx_strand_id
1 'polypeptide(L)'
;MKRIKFEFRRYADGVLLVFSKSVVAALTGNAFFPSLSPSLATVQTAINAYDDSLAAAKEGGKANIAAKNARKAELVDVLTNLGLDVMKTCDGNEEMLGTCGFPLIKTPQPQPPLGTPVISKIELGQSTGELLVVIKTLKGARGYVIEYTEDPLGDDAVWHSQNSTTLKTLLSGLVSGKKYWIRVVAYGKGDQVMVSDPALSRLVQ
;
A
#
# COMPACT_ATOMS: atom_id res chain seq x y z
N MET A 1 6.87 -6.63 -14.92
CA MET A 1 7.88 -5.69 -15.45
C MET A 1 8.27 -4.73 -14.34
N LYS A 2 9.55 -4.73 -13.92
CA LYS A 2 10.06 -3.70 -13.00
C LYS A 2 10.07 -2.35 -13.71
N ARG A 3 9.76 -1.30 -12.96
CA ARG A 3 9.68 0.09 -13.45
C ARG A 3 10.35 1.02 -12.46
N ILE A 4 10.79 2.18 -12.91
CA ILE A 4 11.32 3.23 -12.05
C ILE A 4 10.20 3.83 -11.20
N LYS A 5 10.52 4.12 -9.94
CA LYS A 5 9.63 4.76 -8.97
C LYS A 5 9.94 6.26 -8.91
N PHE A 6 9.03 7.10 -9.41
CA PHE A 6 9.18 8.57 -9.40
C PHE A 6 8.84 9.21 -8.04
N GLU A 7 9.31 8.65 -6.93
CA GLU A 7 9.03 9.17 -5.59
C GLU A 7 9.83 10.42 -5.22
N PHE A 8 10.93 10.68 -5.94
CA PHE A 8 11.80 11.84 -5.72
C PHE A 8 11.08 13.19 -5.87
N ARG A 9 9.91 13.22 -6.54
CA ARG A 9 9.00 14.38 -6.60
C ARG A 9 8.61 14.91 -5.22
N ARG A 10 8.66 14.04 -4.19
CA ARG A 10 8.28 14.36 -2.81
C ARG A 10 9.49 14.52 -1.89
N TYR A 11 10.72 14.44 -2.42
CA TYR A 11 11.92 14.56 -1.59
C TYR A 11 12.08 15.96 -1.01
N ALA A 12 12.58 16.01 0.22
CA ALA A 12 13.07 17.24 0.83
C ALA A 12 14.24 17.80 0.02
N ASP A 13 14.49 19.11 0.11
CA ASP A 13 15.37 19.83 -0.81
C ASP A 13 16.79 19.25 -0.88
N GLY A 14 17.44 19.02 0.28
CA GLY A 14 18.77 18.40 0.32
C GLY A 14 18.78 16.94 -0.15
N VAL A 15 17.71 16.19 0.11
CA VAL A 15 17.59 14.78 -0.31
C VAL A 15 17.45 14.69 -1.83
N LEU A 16 16.64 15.57 -2.43
CA LEU A 16 16.51 15.66 -3.89
C LEU A 16 17.87 15.95 -4.53
N LEU A 17 18.62 16.90 -3.99
CA LEU A 17 19.91 17.30 -4.56
C LEU A 17 20.95 16.18 -4.53
N VAL A 18 21.09 15.48 -3.40
CA VAL A 18 21.98 14.32 -3.27
C VAL A 18 21.53 13.20 -4.21
N PHE A 19 20.23 12.93 -4.28
CA PHE A 19 19.67 11.93 -5.19
C PHE A 19 19.99 12.25 -6.65
N SER A 20 19.75 13.48 -7.11
CA SER A 20 20.04 13.88 -8.50
C SER A 20 21.52 13.69 -8.85
N LYS A 21 22.44 14.06 -7.95
CA LYS A 21 23.88 13.86 -8.13
C LYS A 21 24.23 12.36 -8.22
N SER A 22 23.58 11.51 -7.41
CA SER A 22 23.79 10.05 -7.45
C SER A 22 23.33 9.41 -8.76
N VAL A 23 22.22 9.89 -9.34
CA VAL A 23 21.70 9.40 -10.63
C VAL A 23 22.67 9.76 -11.76
N VAL A 24 23.17 11.00 -11.80
CA VAL A 24 24.18 11.40 -12.79
C VAL A 24 25.45 10.56 -12.67
N ALA A 25 25.93 10.33 -11.44
CA ALA A 25 27.10 9.49 -11.21
C ALA A 25 26.89 8.03 -11.69
N ALA A 26 25.71 7.45 -11.46
CA ALA A 26 25.39 6.09 -11.90
C ALA A 26 25.28 5.95 -13.43
N LEU A 27 24.85 7.00 -14.14
CA LEU A 27 24.71 6.99 -15.59
C LEU A 27 26.00 7.41 -16.32
N THR A 28 26.93 8.08 -15.62
CA THR A 28 28.19 8.52 -16.21
C THR A 28 29.07 7.31 -16.53
N GLY A 29 29.42 7.14 -17.80
CA GLY A 29 30.24 6.02 -18.27
C GLY A 29 29.51 4.67 -18.33
N ASN A 30 28.18 4.67 -18.17
CA ASN A 30 27.40 3.45 -18.24
C ASN A 30 27.15 3.05 -19.70
N ALA A 31 27.70 1.91 -20.12
CA ALA A 31 27.61 1.40 -21.49
C ALA A 31 26.18 1.08 -21.95
N PHE A 32 25.25 0.85 -21.01
CA PHE A 32 23.83 0.62 -21.33
C PHE A 32 23.10 1.88 -21.78
N PHE A 33 23.66 3.06 -21.52
CA PHE A 33 23.04 4.36 -21.79
C PHE A 33 23.98 5.28 -22.58
N PRO A 34 24.36 4.91 -23.81
CA PRO A 34 25.31 5.69 -24.62
C PRO A 34 24.75 7.05 -25.05
N SER A 35 23.43 7.15 -25.19
CA SER A 35 22.72 8.39 -25.49
C SER A 35 21.48 8.47 -24.62
N LEU A 36 21.33 9.57 -23.90
CA LEU A 36 20.19 9.85 -23.03
C LEU A 36 19.52 11.16 -23.44
N SER A 37 18.19 11.17 -23.40
CA SER A 37 17.37 12.35 -23.61
C SER A 37 16.46 12.58 -22.40
N PRO A 38 16.70 13.61 -21.56
CA PRO A 38 17.71 14.67 -21.66
C PRO A 38 19.14 14.18 -21.41
N SER A 39 20.12 14.92 -21.94
CA SER A 39 21.54 14.63 -21.75
C SER A 39 21.96 14.81 -20.29
N LEU A 40 23.00 14.09 -19.85
CA LEU A 40 23.55 14.26 -18.49
C LEU A 40 24.04 15.69 -18.24
N ALA A 41 24.48 16.40 -19.27
CA ALA A 41 24.87 17.81 -19.18
C ALA A 41 23.66 18.72 -18.86
N THR A 42 22.51 18.47 -19.48
CA THR A 42 21.25 19.17 -19.18
C THR A 42 20.83 18.91 -17.73
N VAL A 43 20.92 17.66 -17.28
CA VAL A 43 20.59 17.29 -15.89
C VAL A 43 21.54 17.98 -14.91
N GLN A 44 22.84 17.98 -15.19
CA GLN A 44 23.84 18.65 -14.35
C GLN A 44 23.60 20.16 -14.26
N THR A 45 23.18 20.79 -15.36
CA THR A 45 22.83 22.22 -15.39
C THR A 45 21.65 22.51 -14.48
N ALA A 46 20.59 21.68 -14.52
CA ALA A 46 19.43 21.80 -13.63
C ALA A 46 19.80 21.57 -12.15
N ILE A 47 20.71 20.64 -11.87
CA ILE A 47 21.23 20.40 -10.51
C ILE A 47 21.93 21.65 -9.99
N ASN A 48 22.85 22.24 -10.76
CA ASN A 48 23.61 23.41 -10.36
C ASN A 48 22.67 24.62 -10.12
N ALA A 49 21.74 24.87 -11.04
CA ALA A 49 20.75 25.95 -10.90
C ALA A 49 19.87 25.78 -9.65
N TYR A 50 19.52 24.54 -9.30
CA TYR A 50 18.80 24.25 -8.08
C TYR A 50 19.66 24.45 -6.82
N ASP A 51 20.92 23.98 -6.81
CA ASP A 51 21.88 24.16 -5.71
C ASP A 51 22.08 25.65 -5.38
N ASP A 52 22.30 26.47 -6.42
CA ASP A 52 22.47 27.92 -6.28
C ASP A 52 21.21 28.59 -5.70
N SER A 53 20.03 28.24 -6.22
CA SER A 53 18.76 28.78 -5.72
C SER A 53 18.44 28.34 -4.30
N LEU A 54 18.88 27.13 -3.91
CA LEU A 54 18.72 26.60 -2.56
C LEU A 54 19.63 27.33 -1.57
N ALA A 55 20.84 27.70 -1.99
CA ALA A 55 21.75 28.53 -1.20
C ALA A 55 21.17 29.94 -0.99
N ALA A 56 20.70 30.60 -2.07
CA ALA A 56 20.10 31.94 -1.99
C ALA A 56 18.83 31.98 -1.13
N ALA A 57 18.02 30.92 -1.13
CA ALA A 57 16.82 30.83 -0.30
C ALA A 57 17.10 30.81 1.22
N LYS A 58 18.36 30.55 1.65
CA LYS A 58 18.74 30.62 3.07
C LYS A 58 18.70 32.03 3.62
N GLU A 59 18.93 33.03 2.79
CA GLU A 59 18.80 34.45 3.16
C GLU A 59 17.34 34.85 3.41
N GLY A 60 16.39 34.00 2.99
CA GLY A 60 14.96 34.23 3.11
C GLY A 60 14.41 35.09 1.96
N GLY A 61 13.20 35.62 2.16
CA GLY A 61 12.50 36.44 1.17
C GLY A 61 11.61 35.65 0.20
N LYS A 62 10.43 36.20 -0.10
CA LYS A 62 9.42 35.54 -0.95
C LYS A 62 9.95 35.24 -2.36
N ALA A 63 10.76 36.14 -2.93
CA ALA A 63 11.33 35.98 -4.26
C ALA A 63 12.32 34.81 -4.34
N ASN A 64 13.25 34.69 -3.39
CA ASN A 64 14.24 33.61 -3.35
C ASN A 64 13.57 32.24 -3.13
N ILE A 65 12.55 32.19 -2.25
CA ILE A 65 11.76 30.98 -2.02
C ILE A 65 11.01 30.56 -3.29
N ALA A 66 10.39 31.52 -4.00
CA ALA A 66 9.70 31.26 -5.25
C ALA A 66 10.65 30.76 -6.35
N ALA A 67 11.83 31.39 -6.50
CA ALA A 67 12.85 30.98 -7.45
C ALA A 67 13.35 29.55 -7.18
N LYS A 68 13.65 29.22 -5.91
CA LYS A 68 14.02 27.86 -5.51
C LYS A 68 12.94 26.84 -5.84
N ASN A 69 11.67 27.14 -5.56
CA ASN A 69 10.57 26.22 -5.87
C ASN A 69 10.39 26.00 -7.37
N ALA A 70 10.61 27.03 -8.19
CA ALA A 70 10.61 26.90 -9.65
C ALA A 70 11.74 26.00 -10.14
N ARG A 71 12.97 26.20 -9.65
CA ARG A 71 14.13 25.33 -9.98
C ARG A 71 13.97 23.91 -9.48
N LYS A 72 13.30 23.71 -8.34
CA LYS A 72 12.93 22.38 -7.85
C LYS A 72 12.02 21.66 -8.84
N ALA A 73 10.98 22.35 -9.33
CA ALA A 73 10.05 21.78 -10.31
C ALA A 73 10.78 21.42 -11.62
N GLU A 74 11.62 22.32 -12.12
CA GLU A 74 12.45 22.10 -13.32
C GLU A 74 13.35 20.86 -13.17
N LEU A 75 14.07 20.72 -12.05
CA LEU A 75 14.92 19.57 -11.78
C LEU A 75 14.11 18.26 -11.71
N VAL A 76 12.94 18.30 -11.10
CA VAL A 76 12.03 17.15 -11.01
C VAL A 76 11.52 16.73 -12.39
N ASP A 77 11.21 17.68 -13.26
CA ASP A 77 10.74 17.41 -14.62
C ASP A 77 11.86 16.82 -15.49
N VAL A 78 13.06 17.41 -15.43
CA VAL A 78 14.25 16.90 -16.13
C VAL A 78 14.60 15.48 -15.67
N LEU A 79 14.60 15.21 -14.37
CA LEU A 79 14.80 13.86 -13.83
C LEU A 79 13.68 12.88 -14.21
N THR A 80 12.44 13.35 -14.29
CA THR A 80 11.32 12.54 -14.75
C THR A 80 11.57 12.10 -16.18
N ASN A 81 11.89 13.03 -17.07
CA ASN A 81 12.14 12.74 -18.48
C ASN A 81 13.34 11.79 -18.65
N LEU A 82 14.40 11.99 -17.87
CA LEU A 82 15.54 11.07 -17.85
C LEU A 82 15.14 9.66 -17.42
N GLY A 83 14.36 9.52 -16.35
CA GLY A 83 13.86 8.23 -15.89
C GLY A 83 12.93 7.56 -16.92
N LEU A 84 12.13 8.33 -17.67
CA LEU A 84 11.30 7.80 -18.76
C LEU A 84 12.16 7.24 -19.90
N ASP A 85 13.21 7.95 -20.30
CA ASP A 85 14.12 7.53 -21.37
C ASP A 85 14.94 6.30 -20.98
N VAL A 86 15.42 6.25 -19.73
CA VAL A 86 16.05 5.06 -19.14
C VAL A 86 15.09 3.86 -19.18
N MET A 87 13.84 4.03 -18.73
CA MET A 87 12.86 2.93 -18.80
C MET A 87 12.59 2.46 -20.23
N LYS A 88 12.52 3.39 -21.18
CA LYS A 88 12.34 3.07 -22.60
C LYS A 88 13.53 2.28 -23.15
N THR A 89 14.74 2.65 -22.77
CA THR A 89 15.98 1.99 -23.21
C THR A 89 16.14 0.60 -22.59
N CYS A 90 15.76 0.43 -21.33
CA CYS A 90 15.88 -0.87 -20.67
C CYS A 90 14.84 -1.90 -21.13
N ASP A 91 13.67 -1.48 -21.63
CA ASP A 91 12.55 -2.36 -22.03
C ASP A 91 12.27 -3.53 -21.06
N GLY A 92 12.38 -3.26 -19.75
CA GLY A 92 12.13 -4.25 -18.69
C GLY A 92 13.30 -5.16 -18.34
N ASN A 93 14.48 -4.94 -18.94
CA ASN A 93 15.73 -5.57 -18.51
C ASN A 93 16.11 -5.07 -17.10
N GLU A 94 16.05 -5.99 -16.13
CA GLU A 94 16.27 -5.68 -14.72
C GLU A 94 17.74 -5.36 -14.41
N GLU A 95 18.69 -5.93 -15.16
CA GLU A 95 20.12 -5.67 -14.96
C GLU A 95 20.45 -4.22 -15.36
N MET A 96 19.96 -3.78 -16.52
CA MET A 96 20.12 -2.39 -16.97
C MET A 96 19.49 -1.41 -15.98
N LEU A 97 18.25 -1.69 -15.54
CA LEU A 97 17.55 -0.88 -14.54
C LEU A 97 18.26 -0.86 -13.18
N GLY A 98 19.01 -1.89 -12.83
CA GLY A 98 19.82 -1.92 -11.61
C GLY A 98 21.00 -0.95 -11.64
N THR A 99 21.47 -0.56 -12.82
CA THR A 99 22.66 0.28 -13.00
C THR A 99 22.38 1.77 -13.13
N CYS A 100 21.10 2.18 -13.27
CA CYS A 100 20.76 3.58 -13.58
C CYS A 100 20.64 4.50 -12.34
N GLY A 101 20.75 3.96 -11.12
CA GLY A 101 20.67 4.72 -9.87
C GLY A 101 19.27 5.17 -9.45
N PHE A 102 18.24 4.86 -10.25
CA PHE A 102 16.86 5.16 -9.88
C PHE A 102 16.26 4.08 -8.96
N PRO A 103 15.39 4.46 -7.99
CA PRO A 103 14.68 3.49 -7.19
C PRO A 103 13.68 2.71 -8.06
N LEU A 104 13.63 1.39 -7.88
CA LEU A 104 12.73 0.50 -8.64
C LEU A 104 11.46 0.18 -7.84
N ILE A 105 10.34 0.05 -8.55
CA ILE A 105 9.08 -0.45 -7.99
C ILE A 105 9.29 -1.91 -7.58
N LYS A 106 8.92 -2.23 -6.34
CA LYS A 106 8.96 -3.60 -5.82
C LYS A 106 8.05 -4.50 -6.66
N THR A 107 8.57 -5.64 -7.10
CA THR A 107 7.78 -6.67 -7.74
C THR A 107 6.72 -7.17 -6.75
N PRO A 108 5.42 -7.23 -7.14
CA PRO A 108 4.40 -7.84 -6.30
C PRO A 108 4.78 -9.30 -6.02
N GLN A 109 5.05 -9.62 -4.76
CA GLN A 109 5.24 -11.01 -4.36
C GLN A 109 3.87 -11.68 -4.20
N PRO A 110 3.72 -12.94 -4.65
CA PRO A 110 2.56 -13.75 -4.30
C PRO A 110 2.36 -13.72 -2.79
N GLN A 111 1.15 -13.39 -2.34
CA GLN A 111 0.84 -13.49 -0.92
C GLN A 111 0.64 -14.95 -0.55
N PRO A 112 1.06 -15.37 0.65
CA PRO A 112 0.77 -16.71 1.14
C PRO A 112 -0.75 -16.95 1.14
N PRO A 113 -1.20 -18.21 1.00
CA PRO A 113 -2.61 -18.54 1.06
C PRO A 113 -3.22 -18.10 2.39
N LEU A 114 -4.45 -17.59 2.33
CA LEU A 114 -5.22 -17.23 3.52
C LEU A 114 -5.47 -18.48 4.37
N GLY A 115 -5.18 -18.40 5.66
CA GLY A 115 -5.52 -19.48 6.60
C GLY A 115 -7.01 -19.50 6.94
N THR A 116 -7.45 -20.55 7.63
CA THR A 116 -8.83 -20.65 8.12
C THR A 116 -9.07 -19.64 9.26
N PRO A 117 -10.11 -18.80 9.19
CA PRO A 117 -10.46 -17.92 10.31
C PRO A 117 -10.93 -18.74 11.51
N VAL A 118 -10.64 -18.25 12.72
CA VAL A 118 -11.00 -18.93 13.97
C VAL A 118 -11.76 -17.97 14.87
N ILE A 119 -12.97 -18.38 15.27
CA ILE A 119 -13.74 -17.68 16.30
C ILE A 119 -13.02 -17.93 17.63
N SER A 120 -12.55 -16.86 18.26
CA SER A 120 -11.86 -16.92 19.54
C SER A 120 -12.84 -17.07 20.70
N LYS A 121 -13.96 -16.32 20.66
CA LYS A 121 -15.00 -16.33 21.69
C LYS A 121 -16.28 -15.70 21.18
N ILE A 122 -17.40 -16.15 21.74
CA ILE A 122 -18.73 -15.56 21.57
C ILE A 122 -19.21 -15.18 22.97
N GLU A 123 -19.43 -13.90 23.20
CA GLU A 123 -19.86 -13.32 24.48
C GLU A 123 -21.24 -12.68 24.33
N LEU A 124 -21.96 -12.51 25.43
CA LEU A 124 -23.19 -11.71 25.44
C LEU A 124 -22.83 -10.23 25.27
N GLY A 125 -23.66 -9.50 24.53
CA GLY A 125 -23.53 -8.05 24.42
C GLY A 125 -23.95 -7.33 25.69
N GLN A 126 -23.93 -6.00 25.64
CA GLN A 126 -24.31 -5.17 26.80
C GLN A 126 -25.82 -5.00 26.90
N SER A 127 -26.52 -5.09 25.77
CA SER A 127 -27.98 -4.98 25.68
C SER A 127 -28.62 -6.34 25.38
N THR A 128 -29.92 -6.44 25.67
CA THR A 128 -30.74 -7.57 25.25
C THR A 128 -30.71 -7.73 23.74
N GLY A 129 -30.58 -8.97 23.27
CA GLY A 129 -30.55 -9.28 21.84
C GLY A 129 -29.20 -9.03 21.15
N GLU A 130 -28.12 -8.94 21.93
CA GLU A 130 -26.76 -8.71 21.41
C GLU A 130 -25.79 -9.87 21.68
N LEU A 131 -24.96 -10.19 20.68
CA LEU A 131 -23.83 -11.09 20.82
C LEU A 131 -22.54 -10.44 20.31
N LEU A 132 -21.49 -10.52 21.12
CA LEU A 132 -20.15 -10.08 20.73
C LEU A 132 -19.35 -11.27 20.20
N VAL A 133 -19.06 -11.25 18.90
CA VAL A 133 -18.22 -12.24 18.23
C VAL A 133 -16.80 -11.71 18.15
N VAL A 134 -15.84 -12.49 18.66
CA VAL A 134 -14.42 -12.14 18.63
C VAL A 134 -13.65 -13.18 17.84
N ILE A 135 -12.88 -12.71 16.86
CA ILE A 135 -12.14 -13.51 15.88
C ILE A 135 -10.65 -13.36 16.18
N LYS A 136 -9.87 -14.44 15.97
CA LYS A 136 -8.40 -14.35 16.02
C LYS A 136 -7.86 -13.61 14.80
N THR A 137 -6.79 -12.83 15.00
CA THR A 137 -6.09 -12.14 13.90
C THR A 137 -5.63 -13.14 12.85
N LEU A 138 -6.03 -12.91 11.60
CA LEU A 138 -5.65 -13.74 10.46
C LEU A 138 -4.73 -12.96 9.54
N LYS A 139 -3.46 -13.37 9.44
CA LYS A 139 -2.48 -12.70 8.58
C LYS A 139 -2.92 -12.80 7.12
N GLY A 140 -3.04 -11.66 6.46
CA GLY A 140 -3.46 -11.58 5.05
C GLY A 140 -4.96 -11.38 4.83
N ALA A 141 -5.79 -11.43 5.88
CA ALA A 141 -7.19 -11.07 5.79
C ALA A 141 -7.35 -9.55 5.59
N ARG A 142 -8.26 -9.17 4.69
CA ARG A 142 -8.66 -7.78 4.42
C ARG A 142 -9.97 -7.40 5.10
N GLY A 143 -10.73 -8.40 5.52
CA GLY A 143 -11.90 -8.27 6.35
C GLY A 143 -12.59 -9.60 6.52
N TYR A 144 -13.75 -9.53 7.17
CA TYR A 144 -14.51 -10.67 7.62
C TYR A 144 -15.99 -10.45 7.34
N VAL A 145 -16.71 -11.53 7.13
CA VAL A 145 -18.17 -11.58 7.13
C VAL A 145 -18.56 -12.55 8.23
N ILE A 146 -19.30 -12.07 9.22
CA ILE A 146 -19.87 -12.93 10.25
C ILE A 146 -21.22 -13.39 9.73
N GLU A 147 -21.37 -14.69 9.59
CA GLU A 147 -22.63 -15.30 9.21
C GLU A 147 -23.24 -15.97 10.44
N TYR A 148 -24.53 -15.76 10.66
CA TYR A 148 -25.24 -16.37 11.78
C TYR A 148 -26.63 -16.87 11.39
N THR A 149 -27.10 -17.91 12.06
CA THR A 149 -28.42 -18.51 11.87
C THR A 149 -28.96 -19.06 13.19
N GLU A 150 -30.27 -19.22 13.32
CA GLU A 150 -30.90 -19.72 14.55
C GLU A 150 -30.65 -21.22 14.77
N ASP A 151 -30.62 -21.65 16.03
CA ASP A 151 -30.62 -23.07 16.41
C ASP A 151 -32.06 -23.61 16.47
N PRO A 152 -32.35 -24.83 15.97
CA PRO A 152 -31.43 -25.83 15.43
C PRO A 152 -30.97 -25.55 13.99
N LEU A 153 -29.75 -25.98 13.66
CA LEU A 153 -29.21 -25.92 12.29
C LEU A 153 -29.96 -26.94 11.39
N GLY A 154 -31.06 -26.50 10.78
CA GLY A 154 -31.82 -27.28 9.81
C GLY A 154 -31.21 -27.23 8.40
N ASP A 155 -31.67 -28.10 7.51
CA ASP A 155 -31.20 -28.17 6.11
C ASP A 155 -31.53 -26.89 5.31
N ASP A 156 -32.58 -26.15 5.70
CA ASP A 156 -32.99 -24.87 5.10
C ASP A 156 -32.49 -23.64 5.90
N ALA A 157 -31.41 -23.77 6.68
CA ALA A 157 -30.90 -22.68 7.51
C ALA A 157 -30.51 -21.45 6.68
N VAL A 158 -31.24 -20.34 6.89
CA VAL A 158 -30.93 -19.04 6.29
C VAL A 158 -29.83 -18.37 7.10
N TRP A 159 -28.68 -18.14 6.47
CA TRP A 159 -27.55 -17.44 7.08
C TRP A 159 -27.68 -15.94 6.84
N HIS A 160 -27.68 -15.17 7.91
CA HIS A 160 -27.59 -13.72 7.87
C HIS A 160 -26.13 -13.29 7.93
N SER A 161 -25.73 -12.36 7.06
CA SER A 161 -24.33 -11.94 6.93
C SER A 161 -24.14 -10.50 7.41
N GLN A 162 -23.11 -10.26 8.23
CA GLN A 162 -22.68 -8.94 8.66
C GLN A 162 -21.20 -8.73 8.35
N ASN A 163 -20.90 -7.71 7.56
CA ASN A 163 -19.53 -7.36 7.21
C ASN A 163 -18.81 -6.71 8.40
N SER A 164 -17.53 -7.03 8.56
CA SER A 164 -16.67 -6.44 9.58
C SER A 164 -15.23 -6.33 9.11
N THR A 165 -14.61 -5.20 9.40
CA THR A 165 -13.17 -5.00 9.23
C THR A 165 -12.40 -5.17 10.54
N THR A 166 -13.11 -5.37 11.65
CA THR A 166 -12.56 -5.48 13.00
C THR A 166 -12.61 -6.91 13.52
N LEU A 167 -11.71 -7.23 14.46
CA LEU A 167 -11.66 -8.55 15.09
C LEU A 167 -12.80 -8.79 16.09
N LYS A 168 -13.53 -7.75 16.45
CA LYS A 168 -14.69 -7.78 17.33
C LYS A 168 -15.88 -7.24 16.56
N THR A 169 -16.99 -7.96 16.56
CA THR A 169 -18.22 -7.52 15.92
C THR A 169 -19.39 -7.80 16.84
N LEU A 170 -20.22 -6.77 17.03
CA LEU A 170 -21.47 -6.89 17.76
C LEU A 170 -22.58 -7.24 16.75
N LEU A 171 -23.19 -8.40 16.96
CA LEU A 171 -24.44 -8.78 16.31
C LEU A 171 -25.57 -8.25 17.19
N SER A 172 -26.48 -7.46 16.62
CA SER A 172 -27.59 -6.84 17.33
C SER A 172 -28.92 -7.20 16.68
N GLY A 173 -30.02 -7.13 17.44
CA GLY A 173 -31.36 -7.45 16.94
C GLY A 173 -31.67 -8.95 16.91
N LEU A 174 -30.94 -9.73 17.72
CA LEU A 174 -31.19 -11.16 17.90
C LEU A 174 -32.37 -11.39 18.86
N VAL A 175 -33.09 -12.49 18.68
CA VAL A 175 -34.23 -12.84 19.53
C VAL A 175 -33.72 -13.39 20.86
N SER A 176 -34.10 -12.75 21.98
CA SER A 176 -33.77 -13.23 23.33
C SER A 176 -34.39 -14.60 23.60
N GLY A 177 -33.67 -15.45 24.33
CA GLY A 177 -34.06 -16.83 24.62
C GLY A 177 -33.72 -17.84 23.51
N LYS A 178 -33.04 -17.43 22.43
CA LYS A 178 -32.57 -18.35 21.37
C LYS A 178 -31.05 -18.50 21.38
N LYS A 179 -30.55 -19.58 20.76
CA LYS A 179 -29.14 -19.77 20.42
C LYS A 179 -28.95 -19.58 18.92
N TYR A 180 -27.74 -19.19 18.53
CA TYR A 180 -27.37 -18.95 17.14
C TYR A 180 -26.09 -19.72 16.79
N TRP A 181 -26.08 -20.35 15.63
CA TRP A 181 -24.85 -20.83 15.00
C TRP A 181 -24.17 -19.68 14.29
N ILE A 182 -22.86 -19.53 14.51
CA ILE A 182 -22.07 -18.42 13.98
C ILE A 182 -20.85 -18.98 13.25
N ARG A 183 -20.60 -18.54 12.03
CA ARG A 183 -19.35 -18.81 11.29
C ARG A 183 -18.77 -17.52 10.74
N VAL A 184 -17.48 -17.54 10.42
CA VAL A 184 -16.75 -16.38 9.91
C VAL A 184 -16.17 -16.70 8.55
N VAL A 185 -16.46 -15.86 7.57
CA VAL A 185 -15.85 -15.89 6.25
C VAL A 185 -14.79 -14.80 6.20
N ALA A 186 -13.52 -15.16 6.05
CA ALA A 186 -12.44 -14.22 5.83
C ALA A 186 -12.15 -14.07 4.34
N TYR A 187 -11.95 -12.84 3.88
CA TYR A 187 -11.52 -12.56 2.52
C TYR A 187 -10.14 -11.90 2.49
N GLY A 188 -9.30 -12.37 1.58
CA GLY A 188 -7.91 -11.96 1.40
C GLY A 188 -7.68 -11.20 0.10
N LYS A 189 -6.41 -11.06 -0.29
CA LYS A 189 -6.03 -10.51 -1.59
C LYS A 189 -6.15 -11.59 -2.67
N GLY A 190 -6.69 -11.26 -3.84
CA GLY A 190 -6.74 -12.15 -5.00
C GLY A 190 -7.79 -13.25 -4.85
N ASP A 191 -9.03 -12.85 -4.58
CA ASP A 191 -10.22 -13.71 -4.46
C ASP A 191 -10.10 -14.88 -3.48
N GLN A 192 -9.15 -14.81 -2.55
CA GLN A 192 -9.01 -15.79 -1.48
C GLN A 192 -10.16 -15.64 -0.48
N VAL A 193 -10.92 -16.71 -0.28
CA VAL A 193 -12.02 -16.78 0.67
C VAL A 193 -11.88 -18.05 1.50
N MET A 194 -11.96 -17.92 2.82
CA MET A 194 -11.89 -19.04 3.76
C MET A 194 -12.99 -18.93 4.81
N VAL A 195 -13.64 -20.04 5.13
CA VAL A 195 -14.75 -20.10 6.09
C VAL A 195 -14.30 -20.85 7.35
N SER A 196 -14.70 -20.38 8.53
CA SER A 196 -14.45 -21.05 9.80
C SER A 196 -15.43 -22.21 10.02
N ASP A 197 -15.06 -23.11 10.93
CA ASP A 197 -16.05 -24.02 11.51
C ASP A 197 -17.16 -23.22 12.23
N PRO A 198 -18.42 -23.66 12.15
CA PRO A 198 -19.53 -22.99 12.84
C PRO A 198 -19.43 -23.25 14.36
N ALA A 199 -19.67 -22.20 15.15
CA ALA A 199 -19.66 -22.23 16.60
C ALA A 199 -21.04 -21.83 17.15
N LEU A 200 -21.53 -22.59 18.13
CA LEU A 200 -22.81 -22.31 18.78
C LEU A 200 -22.66 -21.21 19.84
N SER A 201 -23.56 -20.23 19.82
CA SER A 201 -23.60 -19.16 20.80
C SER A 201 -24.15 -19.63 22.16
N ARG A 202 -23.96 -18.78 23.17
CA ARG A 202 -24.76 -18.85 24.40
C ARG A 202 -26.19 -18.40 24.11
N LEU A 203 -27.10 -18.75 25.02
CA LEU A 203 -28.48 -18.26 25.00
C LEU A 203 -28.47 -16.73 25.01
N VAL A 204 -29.05 -16.12 23.99
CA VAL A 204 -29.16 -14.66 23.90
C VAL A 204 -30.04 -14.18 25.06
N GLN A 205 -29.55 -13.20 25.82
CA GLN A 205 -30.29 -12.57 26.92
C GLN A 205 -31.02 -11.33 26.44
#